data_AF-A0A914V043-F1
#
_entry.id   AF-A0A914V043-F1
#
_cell.length_a   1.000
_cell.length_b   1.000
_cell.length_c   1.000
_cell.angle_alpha   90.00
_cell.angle_beta   90.00
_cell.angle_gamma   90.00
#
_symmetry.space_group_name_H-M   'P 1'
#
loop_
_entity.id
_entity.type
_entity.pdbx_description
1 polymer ?
#
loop_
_entity_poly.entity_id
_entity_poly.type
_entity_poly.pdbx_seq_one_letter_code
_entity_poly.pdbx_strand_id
1 'polypeptide(L)'
;VPPPVVAPPVPATPLTNGGLQYMCEWNGCGSLFTRASAVFYHVAKTHVNEQTNLCKWPRCDGTIRPKWSLTTHLQDHHCSEMVLKAAAMRRYEMAAIGQTNVPESKEPLVHPGYARHAAIEAIRRHAFNFLVKDLTEENEGPVTKSIRLTSSLILRNLARYSADGRRLIRRHERHLSWLALSRLESGTALAQCLAELTTTVGGDSDVK
;
A
#
# COMPACT_ATOMS: atom_id res chain seq x y z
N VAL A 1 -40.13 0.52 4.43
CA VAL A 1 -38.77 1.10 4.36
C VAL A 1 -38.87 2.53 4.89
N PRO A 2 -38.24 2.87 6.02
CA PRO A 2 -38.27 4.24 6.52
C PRO A 2 -37.46 5.17 5.58
N PRO A 3 -37.83 6.45 5.46
CA PRO A 3 -37.16 7.38 4.55
C PRO A 3 -35.70 7.65 5.00
N PRO A 4 -34.80 7.96 4.05
CA PRO A 4 -33.43 8.32 4.37
C PRO A 4 -33.42 9.59 5.21
N VAL A 5 -32.79 9.50 6.39
CA VAL A 5 -32.57 10.62 7.31
C VAL A 5 -31.66 11.61 6.59
N VAL A 6 -32.24 12.69 6.08
CA VAL A 6 -31.50 13.84 5.54
C VAL A 6 -30.71 14.43 6.70
N ALA A 7 -29.38 14.34 6.62
CA ALA A 7 -28.47 14.96 7.57
C ALA A 7 -28.70 16.49 7.59
N PRO A 8 -28.55 17.15 8.75
CA PRO A 8 -28.78 18.58 8.87
C PRO A 8 -27.85 19.38 7.96
N PRO A 9 -28.29 20.56 7.46
CA PRO A 9 -27.49 21.41 6.60
C PRO A 9 -26.22 21.84 7.35
N VAL A 10 -25.06 21.49 6.78
CA VAL A 10 -23.76 21.97 7.24
C VAL A 10 -23.77 23.50 7.17
N PRO A 11 -23.36 24.23 8.22
CA PRO A 11 -23.36 25.69 8.20
C PRO A 11 -22.51 26.20 7.04
N ALA A 12 -23.11 27.01 6.17
CA ALA A 12 -22.41 27.72 5.12
C ALA A 12 -21.33 28.61 5.77
N THR A 13 -20.06 28.28 5.57
CA THR A 13 -18.95 29.05 6.14
C THR A 13 -18.88 30.43 5.47
N PRO A 14 -19.07 31.53 6.22
CA PRO A 14 -18.83 32.87 5.69
C PRO A 14 -17.31 33.06 5.46
N LEU A 15 -16.96 33.66 4.32
CA LEU A 15 -15.61 34.16 4.08
C LEU A 15 -15.24 35.17 5.17
N THR A 16 -14.20 34.90 5.94
CA THR A 16 -13.51 35.94 6.70
C THR A 16 -12.34 36.46 5.87
N ASN A 17 -12.19 37.79 5.81
CA ASN A 17 -11.13 38.53 5.15
C ASN A 17 -9.77 37.81 5.14
N GLY A 18 -9.38 37.24 3.98
CA GLY A 18 -7.98 36.92 3.69
C GLY A 18 -7.62 35.49 3.21
N GLY A 19 -8.54 34.53 3.10
CA GLY A 19 -8.18 33.24 2.49
C GLY A 19 -9.16 32.07 2.69
N LEU A 20 -8.88 30.96 2.00
CA LEU A 20 -9.61 29.70 2.12
C LEU A 20 -9.42 29.11 3.53
N GLN A 21 -10.52 28.91 4.26
CA GLN A 21 -10.48 28.27 5.58
C GLN A 21 -10.52 26.75 5.47
N TYR A 22 -9.65 26.09 6.24
CA TYR A 22 -9.59 24.65 6.35
C TYR A 22 -10.45 24.19 7.52
N MET A 23 -11.35 23.24 7.26
CA MET A 23 -12.26 22.70 8.25
C MET A 23 -11.84 21.28 8.63
N CYS A 24 -11.90 20.96 9.92
CA CYS A 24 -11.82 19.60 10.40
C CYS A 24 -13.15 18.88 10.13
N GLU A 25 -13.12 17.89 9.26
CA GLU A 25 -14.29 17.07 8.90
C GLU A 25 -14.42 15.82 9.77
N TRP A 26 -13.65 15.71 10.86
CA TRP A 26 -13.85 14.63 11.83
C TRP A 26 -15.29 14.63 12.34
N ASN A 27 -15.91 13.45 12.43
CA ASN A 27 -17.33 13.33 12.74
C ASN A 27 -17.70 14.09 14.04
N GLY A 28 -18.50 15.15 13.90
CA GLY A 28 -18.94 16.01 15.01
C GLY A 28 -17.98 17.13 15.44
N CYS A 29 -16.87 17.39 14.74
CA CYS A 29 -15.90 18.44 15.11
C CYS A 29 -16.18 19.81 14.46
N GLY A 30 -16.08 19.92 13.14
CA GLY A 30 -16.36 21.17 12.41
C GLY A 30 -15.45 22.36 12.71
N SER A 31 -14.33 22.18 13.43
CA SER A 31 -13.41 23.27 13.79
C SER A 31 -12.72 23.87 12.56
N LEU A 32 -12.59 25.20 12.54
CA LEU A 32 -12.03 25.97 11.42
C LEU A 32 -10.62 26.49 11.71
N PHE A 33 -9.77 26.47 10.69
CA PHE A 33 -8.36 26.83 10.78
C PHE A 33 -7.89 27.59 9.54
N THR A 34 -6.88 28.44 9.71
CA THR A 34 -6.27 29.21 8.60
C THR A 34 -5.20 28.45 7.84
N ARG A 35 -4.64 27.38 8.42
CA ARG A 35 -3.56 26.57 7.84
C ARG A 35 -3.89 25.08 7.90
N ALA A 36 -3.55 24.34 6.84
CA ALA A 36 -3.70 22.89 6.77
C ALA A 36 -2.94 22.16 7.91
N SER A 37 -1.73 22.63 8.24
CA SER A 37 -0.93 22.09 9.34
C SER A 37 -1.60 22.21 10.71
N ALA A 38 -2.41 23.25 10.93
CA ALA A 38 -3.14 23.45 12.18
C ALA A 38 -4.28 22.43 12.33
N VAL A 39 -4.95 22.06 11.22
CA VAL A 39 -5.96 20.99 11.20
C VAL A 39 -5.31 19.66 11.60
N PHE A 40 -4.16 19.32 10.99
CA PHE A 40 -3.45 18.08 11.32
C PHE A 40 -3.09 18.01 12.80
N TYR A 41 -2.49 19.07 13.35
CA TYR A 41 -2.14 19.13 14.77
C TYR A 41 -3.37 19.00 15.68
N HIS A 42 -4.46 19.69 15.34
CA HIS A 42 -5.72 19.59 16.06
C HIS A 42 -6.25 18.14 16.09
N VAL A 43 -6.25 17.46 14.94
CA VAL A 43 -6.77 16.09 14.84
C VAL A 43 -5.88 15.12 15.60
N ALA A 44 -4.56 15.20 15.41
CA ALA A 44 -3.59 14.36 16.10
C ALA A 44 -3.63 14.51 17.63
N LYS A 45 -3.97 15.70 18.14
CA LYS A 45 -4.03 15.95 19.59
C LYS A 45 -5.40 15.65 20.20
N THR A 46 -6.48 15.98 19.50
CA THR A 46 -7.84 15.97 20.06
C THR A 46 -8.56 14.65 19.78
N HIS A 47 -8.34 14.09 18.58
CA HIS A 47 -9.11 12.94 18.09
C HIS A 47 -8.34 11.62 18.17
N VAL A 48 -7.00 11.66 18.10
CA VAL A 48 -6.13 10.50 18.28
C VAL A 48 -5.85 10.29 19.78
N ASN A 49 -6.91 10.04 20.54
CA ASN A 49 -6.85 9.66 21.95
C ASN A 49 -7.34 8.21 22.13
N GLU A 50 -6.69 7.46 23.01
CA GLU A 50 -6.52 6.00 23.09
C GLU A 50 -7.77 5.09 23.10
N GLN A 51 -8.97 5.62 22.93
CA GLN A 51 -10.21 4.89 23.19
C GLN A 51 -10.67 3.99 22.03
N THR A 52 -10.44 4.36 20.77
CA THR A 52 -10.94 3.54 19.64
C THR A 52 -9.95 3.33 18.49
N ASN A 53 -8.80 4.02 18.45
CA ASN A 53 -7.76 3.84 17.41
C ASN A 53 -8.35 3.76 15.96
N LEU A 54 -9.46 4.45 15.74
CA LEU A 54 -10.32 4.33 14.57
C LEU A 54 -10.46 5.71 13.94
N CYS A 55 -10.22 5.79 12.64
CA CYS A 55 -10.47 7.02 11.89
C CYS A 55 -11.98 7.26 11.77
N LYS A 56 -12.47 8.40 12.28
CA LYS A 56 -13.88 8.81 12.17
C LYS A 56 -14.08 9.92 11.12
N TRP A 57 -13.21 9.97 10.12
CA TRP A 57 -13.39 10.87 8.99
C TRP A 57 -14.49 10.32 8.07
N PRO A 58 -15.36 11.16 7.49
CA PRO A 58 -16.36 10.76 6.51
C PRO A 58 -15.73 9.94 5.38
N ARG A 59 -16.34 8.80 5.05
CA ARG A 59 -15.90 7.87 3.99
C ARG A 59 -14.48 7.30 4.18
N CYS A 60 -13.97 7.23 5.41
CA CYS A 60 -12.76 6.49 5.71
C CYS A 60 -13.04 4.98 5.90
N ASP A 61 -12.02 4.15 5.68
CA ASP A 61 -12.06 2.69 5.66
C ASP A 61 -12.34 1.99 7.01
N GLY A 62 -12.70 2.71 8.07
CA GLY A 62 -13.16 2.13 9.34
C GLY A 62 -12.19 1.14 9.99
N THR A 63 -10.91 1.16 9.59
CA THR A 63 -9.89 0.22 10.05
C THR A 63 -9.33 0.67 11.39
N ILE A 64 -9.19 -0.27 12.32
CA ILE A 64 -8.52 -0.04 13.60
C ILE A 64 -7.01 -0.01 13.34
N ARG A 65 -6.37 1.10 13.69
CA ARG A 65 -4.94 1.36 13.44
C ARG A 65 -4.25 1.78 14.73
N PRO A 66 -3.04 1.28 15.03
CA PRO A 66 -2.28 1.77 16.19
C PRO A 66 -2.01 3.27 16.06
N LYS A 67 -1.87 3.97 17.19
CA LYS A 67 -1.74 5.44 17.29
C LYS A 67 -0.85 6.08 16.21
N TRP A 68 0.36 5.57 16.03
CA TRP A 68 1.31 6.08 15.03
C TRP A 68 0.83 5.85 13.60
N SER A 69 0.31 4.66 13.29
CA SER A 69 -0.27 4.35 11.97
C SER A 69 -1.50 5.21 11.69
N LEU A 70 -2.34 5.47 12.69
CA LEU A 70 -3.48 6.37 12.55
C LEU A 70 -3.03 7.81 12.28
N THR A 71 -1.98 8.28 12.96
CA THR A 71 -1.42 9.62 12.75
C THR A 71 -0.88 9.78 11.32
N THR A 72 -0.09 8.82 10.82
CA THR A 72 0.41 8.84 9.44
C THR A 72 -0.73 8.74 8.43
N HIS A 73 -1.70 7.85 8.66
CA HIS A 73 -2.90 7.74 7.82
C HIS A 73 -3.66 9.08 7.72
N LEU A 74 -3.82 9.79 8.84
CA LEU A 74 -4.48 11.10 8.85
C LEU A 74 -3.69 12.13 8.05
N GLN A 75 -2.36 12.14 8.17
CA GLN A 75 -1.50 13.03 7.41
C GLN A 75 -1.63 12.79 5.89
N ASP A 76 -1.62 11.53 5.48
CA ASP A 76 -1.57 11.16 4.06
C ASP A 76 -2.94 11.25 3.38
N HIS A 77 -4.02 10.79 4.05
CA HIS A 77 -5.34 10.64 3.42
C HIS A 77 -6.31 11.79 3.69
N HIS A 78 -6.20 12.49 4.82
CA HIS A 78 -7.23 13.45 5.25
C HIS A 78 -6.71 14.87 5.46
N CYS A 79 -5.52 14.98 6.03
CA CYS A 79 -4.89 16.24 6.40
C CYS A 79 -3.77 16.64 5.43
N SER A 80 -3.62 15.95 4.30
CA SER A 80 -2.75 16.37 3.22
C SER A 80 -3.22 17.73 2.71
N GLU A 81 -2.26 18.62 2.43
CA GLU A 81 -2.54 19.98 2.01
C GLU A 81 -3.42 20.02 0.75
N MET A 82 -3.22 19.08 -0.17
CA MET A 82 -4.04 18.95 -1.38
C MET A 82 -5.49 18.60 -1.05
N VAL A 83 -5.71 17.64 -0.14
CA VAL A 83 -7.05 17.16 0.25
C VAL A 83 -7.82 18.27 0.97
N LEU A 84 -7.17 18.92 1.95
CA LEU A 84 -7.79 20.02 2.71
C LEU A 84 -8.08 21.24 1.84
N LYS A 85 -7.20 21.59 0.88
CA LYS A 85 -7.46 22.63 -0.11
C LYS A 85 -8.64 22.28 -1.01
N ALA A 86 -8.68 21.06 -1.54
CA ALA A 86 -9.79 20.61 -2.39
C ALA A 86 -11.13 20.58 -1.65
N ALA A 87 -11.15 20.21 -0.36
CA ALA A 87 -12.34 20.27 0.48
C ALA A 87 -12.78 21.72 0.76
N ALA A 88 -11.84 22.61 1.03
CA ALA A 88 -12.12 24.04 1.22
C ALA A 88 -12.64 24.72 -0.06
N MET A 89 -12.07 24.38 -1.22
CA MET A 89 -12.54 24.89 -2.52
C MET A 89 -13.96 24.40 -2.82
N ARG A 90 -14.25 23.10 -2.57
CA ARG A 90 -15.61 22.54 -2.68
C ARG A 90 -16.64 23.32 -1.87
N ARG A 91 -16.34 23.62 -0.61
CA ARG A 91 -17.24 24.38 0.25
C ARG A 91 -17.45 25.81 -0.24
N TYR A 92 -16.39 26.45 -0.73
CA TYR A 92 -16.48 27.78 -1.31
C TYR A 92 -17.35 27.81 -2.58
N GLU A 93 -17.12 26.87 -3.51
CA GLU A 93 -17.93 26.75 -4.73
C GLU A 93 -19.40 26.46 -4.42
N MET A 94 -19.67 25.58 -3.44
CA MET A 94 -21.03 25.27 -3.00
C MET A 94 -21.73 26.50 -2.39
N ALA A 95 -21.01 27.30 -1.59
CA ALA A 95 -21.54 28.52 -0.99
C ALA A 95 -21.73 29.65 -2.02
N ALA A 96 -20.89 29.72 -3.06
CA ALA A 96 -20.91 30.78 -4.05
C ALA A 96 -21.88 30.53 -5.23
N ILE A 97 -22.01 29.29 -5.69
CA ILE A 97 -22.69 28.94 -6.96
C ILE A 97 -23.85 27.95 -6.74
N GLY A 98 -23.97 27.33 -5.55
CA GLY A 98 -25.01 26.33 -5.26
C GLY A 98 -24.80 24.98 -5.98
N GLN A 99 -23.74 24.83 -6.78
CA GLN A 99 -23.30 23.59 -7.43
C GLN A 99 -21.78 23.48 -7.36
N THR A 100 -21.25 22.27 -7.13
CA THR A 100 -19.81 21.99 -7.09
C THR A 100 -19.40 21.17 -8.31
N ASN A 101 -18.39 21.63 -9.08
CA ASN A 101 -17.80 20.86 -10.19
C ASN A 101 -16.67 19.91 -9.74
N VAL A 102 -16.29 19.94 -8.47
CA VAL A 102 -15.25 19.06 -7.95
C VAL A 102 -15.78 17.63 -7.83
N PRO A 103 -15.11 16.64 -8.47
CA PRO A 103 -15.50 15.25 -8.37
C PRO A 103 -15.53 14.80 -6.90
N GLU A 104 -16.67 14.25 -6.49
CA GLU A 104 -16.81 13.58 -5.22
C GLU A 104 -15.80 12.41 -5.16
N SER A 105 -15.16 12.21 -4.00
CA SER A 105 -14.25 11.07 -3.80
C SER A 105 -15.06 9.79 -4.01
N LYS A 106 -14.88 9.12 -5.15
CA LYS A 106 -15.54 7.85 -5.44
C LYS A 106 -15.30 6.90 -4.28
N GLU A 107 -16.37 6.38 -3.71
CA GLU A 107 -16.27 5.24 -2.80
C GLU A 107 -15.43 4.17 -3.50
N PRO A 108 -14.41 3.59 -2.83
CA PRO A 108 -13.62 2.55 -3.44
C PRO A 108 -14.57 1.47 -3.91
N LEU A 109 -14.63 1.28 -5.23
CA LEU A 109 -15.45 0.25 -5.86
C LEU A 109 -15.20 -1.05 -5.11
N VAL A 110 -16.27 -1.70 -4.67
CA VAL A 110 -16.21 -3.03 -4.04
C VAL A 110 -15.53 -3.95 -5.03
N HIS A 111 -14.23 -4.18 -4.84
CA HIS A 111 -13.45 -4.97 -5.76
C HIS A 111 -13.96 -6.42 -5.69
N PRO A 112 -14.09 -7.15 -6.82
CA PRO A 112 -14.61 -8.53 -6.88
C PRO A 112 -13.80 -9.62 -6.13
N GLY A 113 -13.15 -9.28 -5.02
CA GLY A 113 -12.08 -10.07 -4.43
C GLY A 113 -10.76 -9.81 -5.14
N TYR A 114 -9.69 -9.70 -4.37
CA TYR A 114 -8.35 -9.61 -4.92
C TYR A 114 -7.94 -10.98 -5.47
N ALA A 115 -7.25 -11.01 -6.62
CA ALA A 115 -6.65 -12.24 -7.13
C ALA A 115 -5.70 -12.83 -6.07
N ARG A 116 -5.54 -14.17 -6.05
CA ARG A 116 -4.70 -14.90 -5.07
C ARG A 116 -3.29 -14.30 -4.90
N HIS A 117 -2.74 -13.71 -5.96
CA HIS A 117 -1.41 -13.11 -5.97
C HIS A 117 -1.40 -11.57 -5.96
N ALA A 118 -2.55 -10.91 -5.79
CA ALA A 118 -2.65 -9.45 -5.85
C ALA A 118 -1.79 -8.73 -4.80
N ALA A 119 -1.71 -9.27 -3.58
CA ALA A 119 -0.83 -8.73 -2.54
C ALA A 119 0.64 -8.84 -2.94
N ILE A 120 1.06 -10.00 -3.46
CA ILE A 120 2.42 -10.22 -3.97
C ILE A 120 2.73 -9.26 -5.14
N GLU A 121 1.79 -9.07 -6.06
CA GLU A 121 1.95 -8.12 -7.16
C GLU A 121 2.05 -6.67 -6.68
N ALA A 122 1.23 -6.27 -5.72
CA ALA A 122 1.29 -4.94 -5.12
C ALA A 122 2.64 -4.71 -4.44
N ILE A 123 3.13 -5.69 -3.67
CA ILE A 123 4.47 -5.67 -3.06
C ILE A 123 5.52 -5.56 -4.15
N ARG A 124 5.50 -6.39 -5.20
CA ARG A 124 6.46 -6.30 -6.30
C ARG A 124 6.45 -4.91 -6.94
N ARG A 125 5.29 -4.31 -7.22
CA ARG A 125 5.21 -2.97 -7.81
C ARG A 125 5.83 -1.88 -6.92
N HIS A 126 5.68 -1.97 -5.60
CA HIS A 126 6.08 -0.90 -4.69
C HIS A 126 7.44 -1.14 -4.02
N ALA A 127 7.83 -2.39 -3.81
CA ALA A 127 9.10 -2.76 -3.18
C ALA A 127 10.31 -2.30 -3.99
N PHE A 128 10.20 -2.29 -5.33
CA PHE A 128 11.30 -1.89 -6.20
C PHE A 128 11.43 -0.36 -6.38
N ASN A 129 10.42 0.43 -5.98
CA ASN A 129 10.51 1.90 -6.07
C ASN A 129 11.59 2.49 -5.16
N PHE A 130 11.97 1.75 -4.11
CA PHE A 130 12.98 2.18 -3.13
C PHE A 130 14.34 1.50 -3.34
N LEU A 131 14.50 0.68 -4.38
CA LEU A 131 15.75 -0.02 -4.68
C LEU A 131 16.47 0.65 -5.86
N VAL A 132 17.80 0.68 -5.79
CA VAL A 132 18.66 1.23 -6.86
C VAL A 132 18.38 0.46 -8.16
N LYS A 133 18.09 1.20 -9.24
CA LYS A 133 17.65 0.66 -10.54
C LYS A 133 18.63 -0.39 -11.11
N ASP A 134 19.93 -0.20 -10.86
CA ASP A 134 21.02 -1.07 -11.32
C ASP A 134 20.99 -2.49 -10.70
N LEU A 135 20.24 -2.70 -9.62
CA LEU A 135 20.15 -4.02 -8.97
C LEU A 135 19.11 -4.95 -9.62
N THR A 136 18.21 -4.45 -10.47
CA THR A 136 16.98 -5.20 -10.81
C THR A 136 16.62 -5.32 -12.29
N GLU A 137 17.33 -4.62 -13.17
CA GLU A 137 17.04 -4.57 -14.62
C GLU A 137 18.16 -5.23 -15.44
N GLU A 138 18.22 -6.56 -15.44
CA GLU A 138 18.88 -7.26 -16.56
C GLU A 138 17.87 -7.35 -17.71
N ASN A 139 18.03 -6.52 -18.74
CA ASN A 139 17.17 -6.54 -19.92
C ASN A 139 17.47 -7.80 -20.76
N GLU A 140 16.69 -8.85 -20.56
CA GLU A 140 16.84 -10.12 -21.28
C GLU A 140 16.01 -10.14 -22.57
N GLY A 141 16.67 -10.46 -23.69
CA GLY A 141 15.98 -10.81 -24.93
C GLY A 141 15.19 -12.12 -24.82
N PRO A 142 14.24 -12.39 -25.75
CA PRO A 142 13.34 -13.55 -25.68
C PRO A 142 14.08 -14.91 -25.64
N VAL A 143 15.23 -15.00 -26.31
CA VAL A 143 16.08 -16.21 -26.29
C VAL A 143 16.73 -16.38 -24.91
N THR A 144 17.31 -15.31 -24.36
CA THR A 144 17.96 -15.34 -23.04
C THR A 144 16.98 -15.73 -21.94
N LYS A 145 15.77 -15.19 -21.97
CA LYS A 145 14.68 -15.56 -21.04
C LYS A 145 14.39 -17.06 -21.07
N SER A 146 14.20 -17.60 -22.28
CA SER A 146 13.88 -19.02 -22.47
C SER A 146 15.02 -19.93 -21.97
N ILE A 147 16.27 -19.56 -22.24
CA ILE A 147 17.46 -20.27 -21.74
C ILE A 147 17.47 -20.25 -20.21
N ARG A 148 17.33 -19.07 -19.59
CA ARG A 148 17.41 -18.92 -18.13
C ARG A 148 16.28 -19.64 -17.41
N LEU A 149 15.06 -19.60 -17.94
CA LEU A 149 13.94 -20.35 -17.39
C LEU A 149 14.22 -21.85 -17.44
N THR A 150 14.67 -22.36 -18.58
CA THR A 150 15.02 -23.77 -18.76
C THR A 150 16.12 -24.20 -17.81
N SER A 151 17.22 -23.43 -17.72
CA SER A 151 18.31 -23.67 -16.77
C SER A 151 17.81 -23.69 -15.32
N SER A 152 16.93 -22.76 -14.95
CA SER A 152 16.39 -22.68 -13.58
C SER A 152 15.52 -23.88 -13.22
N LEU A 153 14.74 -24.40 -14.17
CA LEU A 153 13.96 -25.62 -13.99
C LEU A 153 14.84 -26.87 -13.86
N ILE A 154 15.91 -26.95 -14.65
CA ILE A 154 16.91 -28.02 -14.54
C ILE A 154 17.57 -27.99 -13.16
N LEU A 155 18.02 -26.80 -12.71
CA LEU A 155 18.61 -26.63 -11.39
C LEU A 155 17.64 -27.05 -10.27
N ARG A 156 16.35 -26.71 -10.38
CA ARG A 156 15.33 -27.16 -9.42
C ARG A 156 15.19 -28.69 -9.40
N ASN A 157 15.18 -29.34 -10.57
CA ASN A 157 15.12 -30.80 -10.65
C ASN A 157 16.37 -31.45 -10.04
N LEU A 158 17.55 -30.90 -10.29
CA LEU A 158 18.80 -31.37 -9.69
C LEU A 158 18.79 -31.20 -8.16
N ALA A 159 18.32 -30.06 -7.65
CA ALA A 159 18.18 -29.82 -6.22
C ALA A 159 17.22 -30.84 -5.57
N ARG A 160 16.11 -31.16 -6.25
CA ARG A 160 15.10 -32.10 -5.75
C ARG A 160 15.61 -33.55 -5.71
N TYR A 161 16.27 -34.02 -6.77
CA TYR A 161 16.55 -35.46 -6.95
C TYR A 161 18.01 -35.88 -6.77
N SER A 162 18.98 -34.95 -6.71
CA SER A 162 20.41 -35.29 -6.65
C SER A 162 21.10 -34.69 -5.42
N ALA A 163 21.66 -35.54 -4.56
CA ALA A 163 22.44 -35.10 -3.39
C ALA A 163 23.73 -34.36 -3.78
N ASP A 164 24.48 -34.88 -4.75
CA ASP A 164 25.66 -34.22 -5.30
C ASP A 164 25.29 -32.90 -6.00
N GLY A 165 24.17 -32.89 -6.72
CA GLY A 165 23.61 -31.69 -7.33
C GLY A 165 23.34 -30.59 -6.30
N ARG A 166 22.67 -30.91 -5.18
CA ARG A 166 22.46 -29.96 -4.07
C ARG A 166 23.77 -29.39 -3.54
N ARG A 167 24.79 -30.22 -3.31
CA ARG A 167 26.10 -29.77 -2.81
C ARG A 167 26.76 -28.76 -3.74
N LEU A 168 26.68 -28.98 -5.05
CA LEU A 168 27.24 -28.07 -6.05
C LEU A 168 26.44 -26.76 -6.13
N ILE A 169 25.11 -26.85 -6.13
CA ILE A 169 24.22 -25.68 -6.22
C ILE A 169 24.37 -24.76 -4.99
N ARG A 170 24.53 -25.32 -3.78
CA ARG A 170 24.74 -24.52 -2.55
C ARG A 170 25.94 -23.57 -2.64
N ARG A 171 26.99 -23.90 -3.40
CA ARG A 171 28.14 -23.00 -3.60
C ARG A 171 27.74 -21.69 -4.29
N HIS A 172 26.66 -21.71 -5.07
CA HIS A 172 26.15 -20.57 -5.82
C HIS A 172 24.88 -19.98 -5.20
N GLU A 173 24.52 -20.37 -3.97
CA GLU A 173 23.30 -19.94 -3.28
C GLU A 173 23.13 -18.43 -3.28
N ARG A 174 24.16 -17.66 -2.87
CA ARG A 174 24.11 -16.19 -2.84
C ARG A 174 23.71 -15.59 -4.20
N HIS A 175 24.26 -16.11 -5.30
CA HIS A 175 23.96 -15.60 -6.62
C HIS A 175 22.54 -15.98 -7.06
N LEU A 176 22.13 -17.22 -6.79
CA LEU A 176 20.77 -17.68 -7.07
C LEU A 176 19.72 -16.91 -6.25
N SER A 177 20.01 -16.57 -4.99
CA SER A 177 19.14 -15.74 -4.14
C SER A 177 19.00 -14.34 -4.71
N TRP A 178 20.11 -13.73 -5.16
CA TRP A 178 20.06 -12.43 -5.82
C TRP A 178 19.19 -12.48 -7.08
N LEU A 179 19.42 -13.45 -7.98
CA LEU A 179 18.63 -13.64 -9.19
C LEU A 179 17.14 -13.94 -8.92
N ALA A 180 16.84 -14.67 -7.85
CA ALA A 180 15.46 -14.97 -7.45
C ALA A 180 14.69 -13.73 -6.96
N LEU A 181 15.40 -12.72 -6.44
CA LEU A 181 14.84 -11.44 -5.99
C LEU A 181 14.74 -10.42 -7.12
N SER A 182 15.50 -10.60 -8.20
CA SER A 182 15.43 -9.77 -9.41
C SER A 182 14.12 -9.94 -10.18
N ARG A 183 13.82 -9.04 -11.12
CA ARG A 183 12.60 -9.09 -11.96
C ARG A 183 12.64 -10.13 -13.08
N LEU A 184 13.41 -11.19 -12.91
CA LEU A 184 13.54 -12.25 -13.92
C LEU A 184 12.32 -13.16 -13.93
N GLU A 185 11.88 -13.59 -15.12
CA GLU A 185 10.78 -14.56 -15.27
C GLU A 185 11.11 -15.89 -14.59
N SER A 186 12.39 -16.26 -14.57
CA SER A 186 12.92 -17.45 -13.90
C SER A 186 12.97 -17.34 -12.36
N GLY A 187 12.76 -16.16 -11.78
CA GLY A 187 12.94 -15.92 -10.35
C GLY A 187 12.11 -16.84 -9.45
N THR A 188 10.88 -17.17 -9.87
CA THR A 188 10.02 -18.11 -9.13
C THR A 188 10.59 -19.53 -9.14
N ALA A 189 11.13 -19.99 -10.26
CA ALA A 189 11.75 -21.32 -10.36
C ALA A 189 13.05 -21.40 -9.53
N LEU A 190 13.83 -20.32 -9.49
CA LEU A 190 15.02 -20.19 -8.65
C LEU A 190 14.66 -20.18 -7.16
N ALA A 191 13.63 -19.45 -6.74
CA ALA A 191 13.15 -19.46 -5.36
C ALA A 191 12.71 -20.87 -4.91
N GLN A 192 12.03 -21.60 -5.79
CA GLN A 192 11.68 -23.01 -5.53
C GLN A 192 12.91 -23.91 -5.45
N CYS A 193 13.90 -23.72 -6.33
CA CYS A 193 15.17 -24.44 -6.26
C CYS A 193 15.87 -24.23 -4.91
N LEU A 194 15.97 -22.97 -4.47
CA LEU A 194 16.55 -22.61 -3.17
C LEU A 194 15.78 -23.24 -2.00
N ALA A 195 14.44 -23.27 -2.06
CA ALA A 195 13.64 -23.92 -1.03
C ALA A 195 13.98 -25.41 -0.87
N GLU A 196 14.14 -26.15 -1.96
CA GLU A 196 14.55 -27.58 -1.94
C GLU A 196 15.94 -27.79 -1.30
N LEU A 197 16.84 -26.80 -1.39
CA LEU A 197 18.16 -26.86 -0.74
C LEU A 197 18.06 -26.76 0.79
N THR A 198 17.03 -26.06 1.30
CA THR A 198 16.83 -25.79 2.73
C THR A 198 16.03 -26.90 3.42
N THR A 199 15.02 -27.47 2.77
CA THR A 199 14.15 -28.52 3.34
C THR A 199 14.90 -29.83 3.59
N THR A 200 15.98 -30.07 2.86
CA THR A 200 16.78 -31.31 2.94
C THR A 200 17.87 -31.29 4.02
N VAL A 201 18.06 -30.18 4.74
CA VAL A 201 19.06 -30.08 5.83
C VAL A 201 18.59 -30.77 7.12
N GLY A 202 17.30 -31.07 7.26
CA GLY A 202 16.72 -31.72 8.46
C GLY A 202 16.46 -33.22 8.37
N GLY A 203 16.86 -33.90 7.29
CA GLY A 203 16.45 -35.28 7.00
C GLY A 203 17.53 -36.35 7.10
N ASP A 204 18.78 -36.00 7.43
CA ASP A 204 19.93 -36.93 7.34
C ASP A 204 20.46 -37.39 8.72
N SER A 205 19.62 -37.35 9.76
CA SER A 205 19.96 -37.83 11.11
C SER A 205 19.18 -39.08 11.57
N ASP A 206 18.48 -39.78 10.67
CA ASP A 206 17.83 -41.06 11.01
C ASP A 206 17.78 -42.00 9.80
N VAL A 207 18.90 -42.65 9.50
CA VAL A 207 18.88 -44.04 8.98
C VAL A 207 20.06 -44.79 9.59
N LYS A 208 19.74 -45.73 10.48
CA LYS A 208 20.61 -46.80 10.99
C LYS A 208 21.10 -47.71 9.87
#